data_AF-A0A9X8YQT8-F1
#
_entry.id   AF-A0A9X8YQT8-F1
#
_cell.length_a   1.000
_cell.length_b   1.000
_cell.length_c   1.000
_cell.angle_alpha   90.00
_cell.angle_beta   90.00
_cell.angle_gamma   90.00
#
_symmetry.space_group_name_H-M   'P 1'
#
loop_
_entity.id
_entity.type
_entity.pdbx_description
1 polymer ?
#
loop_
_entity_poly.entity_id
_entity_poly.type
_entity_poly.pdbx_seq_one_letter_code
_entity_poly.pdbx_strand_id
1 'polypeptide(L)'
;SLPHFIRRYYAQHADSIEAQHGTTRANKYLINTFEKHVLPRIDGVNDRYRLGAVPGVLIDFQGDFARLPWYGKRDLKRLAHRLADCITAEFMNYYQSQVDKHGDISFAVIYAYGRAGWVVSHLNMFAPGWRSYCEMELTDADALRSMARLESPAWWLRRLKRIHDQWREHLMIAAGYVSKKTTPYCSDPALKEWKAQKKSNLEYLNAMELEDQDTGERTSLIGKVVGSVANPAVRRHELMARMRGFENVADDLGLVGDFYTLTAPSKYHSMHNTGKRNDKWNGANPRQTQKYLCRIWARVRAAWKRAGIRAFGFRVVEPHHDETPHWHLLLFMRPEDIDQARDIFCLYARW
;
A
#
# COMPACT_ATOMS: atom_id res chain seq x y z
N SER A 1 -16.49 4.80 16.97
CA SER A 1 -15.57 5.28 18.03
C SER A 1 -14.24 5.64 17.40
N LEU A 2 -13.44 6.53 17.99
CA LEU A 2 -12.13 6.91 17.47
C LEU A 2 -11.06 5.87 17.83
N PRO A 3 -10.06 5.60 16.96
CA PRO A 3 -8.91 4.77 17.33
C PRO A 3 -8.15 5.32 18.53
N HIS A 4 -7.71 4.43 19.43
CA HIS A 4 -7.04 4.81 20.69
C HIS A 4 -5.82 5.71 20.45
N PHE A 5 -5.06 5.47 19.38
CA PHE A 5 -3.87 6.24 19.05
C PHE A 5 -4.19 7.69 18.64
N ILE A 6 -5.29 7.94 17.91
CA ILE A 6 -5.76 9.30 17.60
C ILE A 6 -6.31 9.96 18.85
N ARG A 7 -7.16 9.25 19.61
CA ARG A 7 -7.75 9.76 20.85
C ARG A 7 -6.67 10.20 21.83
N ARG A 8 -5.65 9.36 22.04
CA ARG A 8 -4.52 9.66 22.92
C ARG A 8 -3.77 10.92 22.48
N TYR A 9 -3.51 11.07 21.19
CA TYR A 9 -2.81 12.26 20.66
C TYR A 9 -3.59 13.55 20.94
N TYR A 10 -4.88 13.58 20.63
CA TYR A 10 -5.70 14.78 20.85
C TYR A 10 -6.00 15.04 22.33
N ALA A 11 -6.17 13.99 23.13
CA ALA A 11 -6.33 14.10 24.58
C ALA A 11 -5.08 14.69 25.23
N GLN A 12 -3.88 14.14 24.95
CA GLN A 12 -2.63 14.66 25.51
C GLN A 12 -2.39 16.14 25.15
N HIS A 13 -2.77 16.56 23.94
CA HIS A 13 -2.67 17.96 23.56
C HIS A 13 -3.69 18.84 24.29
N ALA A 14 -4.93 18.36 24.45
CA ALA A 14 -5.95 19.05 25.22
C ALA A 14 -5.56 19.20 26.69
N ASP A 15 -5.04 18.14 27.32
CA ASP A 15 -4.54 18.14 28.70
C ASP A 15 -3.41 19.17 28.87
N SER A 16 -2.50 19.26 27.90
CA SER A 16 -1.42 20.27 27.91
C SER A 16 -1.96 21.69 27.80
N ILE A 17 -2.99 21.92 26.98
CA ILE A 17 -3.63 23.25 26.87
C ILE A 17 -4.37 23.57 28.17
N GLU A 18 -5.04 22.59 28.77
CA GLU A 18 -5.77 22.77 30.02
C GLU A 18 -4.81 23.17 31.15
N ALA A 19 -3.67 22.46 31.27
CA ALA A 19 -2.66 22.77 32.26
C ALA A 19 -2.04 24.18 32.10
N GLN A 20 -1.87 24.65 30.86
CA GLN A 20 -1.21 25.93 30.58
C GLN A 20 -2.16 27.13 30.48
N HIS A 21 -3.41 26.89 30.07
CA HIS A 21 -4.34 27.94 29.65
C HIS A 21 -5.79 27.73 30.11
N GLY A 22 -6.03 26.70 30.93
CA GLY A 22 -7.33 26.40 31.52
C GLY A 22 -8.29 25.62 30.62
N THR A 23 -9.29 25.02 31.26
CA THR A 23 -10.28 24.11 30.66
C THR A 23 -11.06 24.75 29.50
N THR A 24 -11.41 26.03 29.60
CA THR A 24 -12.15 26.74 28.54
C THR A 24 -11.40 26.75 27.22
N ARG A 25 -10.06 26.94 27.25
CA ARG A 25 -9.25 26.99 26.04
C ARG A 25 -9.01 25.59 25.46
N ALA A 26 -8.88 24.57 26.31
CA ALA A 26 -8.81 23.17 25.90
C ALA A 26 -10.10 22.72 25.20
N ASN A 27 -11.27 23.04 25.77
CA ASN A 27 -12.56 22.76 25.14
C ASN A 27 -12.73 23.50 23.81
N LYS A 28 -12.31 24.77 23.75
CA LYS A 28 -12.33 25.54 22.49
C LYS A 28 -11.45 24.90 21.42
N TYR A 29 -10.30 24.33 21.78
CA TYR A 29 -9.45 23.57 20.86
C TYR A 29 -10.14 22.30 20.35
N LEU A 30 -10.74 21.50 21.23
CA LEU A 30 -11.43 20.26 20.86
C LEU A 30 -12.59 20.55 19.89
N ILE A 31 -13.43 21.53 20.17
CA ILE A 31 -14.57 21.87 19.32
C ILE A 31 -14.09 22.48 17.98
N ASN A 32 -13.26 23.53 18.05
CA ASN A 32 -12.92 24.30 16.85
C ASN A 32 -11.80 23.71 16.00
N THR A 33 -11.07 22.71 16.51
CA THR A 33 -10.00 22.05 15.75
C THR A 33 -10.35 20.61 15.45
N PHE A 34 -10.66 19.82 16.49
CA PHE A 34 -10.85 18.39 16.36
C PHE A 34 -12.23 18.07 15.76
N GLU A 35 -13.31 18.44 16.44
CA GLU A 35 -14.68 18.14 16.00
C GLU A 35 -15.00 18.79 14.65
N LYS A 36 -14.72 20.08 14.50
CA LYS A 36 -15.07 20.82 13.28
C LYS A 36 -14.31 20.37 12.02
N HIS A 37 -13.08 19.88 12.16
CA HIS A 37 -12.21 19.73 10.98
C HIS A 37 -11.37 18.45 10.92
N VAL A 38 -11.13 17.76 12.03
CA VAL A 38 -10.40 16.48 12.06
C VAL A 38 -11.38 15.32 11.96
N LEU A 39 -12.46 15.36 12.73
CA LEU A 39 -13.47 14.31 12.74
C LEU A 39 -14.08 14.05 11.34
N PRO A 40 -14.48 15.08 10.54
CA PRO A 40 -15.00 14.84 9.20
C PRO A 40 -14.00 14.16 8.26
N ARG A 41 -12.69 14.41 8.44
CA ARG A 41 -11.64 13.73 7.66
C ARG A 41 -11.50 12.28 8.06
N ILE A 42 -11.56 11.99 9.35
CA ILE A 42 -11.53 10.63 9.88
C ILE A 42 -12.72 9.83 9.37
N ASP A 43 -13.92 10.42 9.41
CA ASP A 43 -15.14 9.78 8.90
C ASP A 43 -15.04 9.53 7.39
N GLY A 44 -14.59 10.52 6.62
CA GLY A 44 -14.35 10.36 5.18
C GLY A 44 -13.27 9.32 4.85
N VAL A 45 -12.28 9.10 5.72
CA VAL A 45 -11.33 7.98 5.58
C VAL A 45 -11.99 6.66 5.91
N ASN A 46 -12.74 6.55 7.01
CA ASN A 46 -13.45 5.32 7.39
C ASN A 46 -14.43 4.86 6.32
N ASP A 47 -15.17 5.78 5.72
CA ASP A 47 -16.13 5.48 4.65
C ASP A 47 -15.45 4.82 3.43
N ARG A 48 -14.19 5.16 3.14
CA ARG A 48 -13.43 4.55 2.03
C ARG A 48 -13.01 3.10 2.28
N TYR A 49 -12.89 2.72 3.55
CA TYR A 49 -12.52 1.35 3.92
C TYR A 49 -13.73 0.50 4.30
N ARG A 50 -14.91 1.12 4.48
CA ARG A 50 -16.15 0.43 4.79
C ARG A 50 -16.49 -0.58 3.69
N LEU A 51 -16.92 -1.76 4.11
CA LEU A 51 -17.48 -2.74 3.18
C LEU A 51 -18.84 -2.25 2.68
N GLY A 52 -19.15 -2.55 1.42
CA GLY A 52 -20.49 -2.32 0.87
C GLY A 52 -21.52 -3.32 1.41
N ALA A 53 -22.57 -3.58 0.63
CA ALA A 53 -23.44 -4.72 0.88
C ALA A 53 -22.61 -6.01 0.81
N VAL A 54 -22.73 -6.87 1.81
CA VAL A 54 -22.01 -8.16 1.87
C VAL A 54 -23.00 -9.32 1.72
N PRO A 55 -22.63 -10.42 1.08
CA PRO A 55 -23.46 -11.62 1.03
C PRO A 55 -23.67 -12.22 2.42
N GLY A 56 -24.72 -13.04 2.57
CA GLY A 56 -25.10 -13.67 3.84
C GLY A 56 -23.93 -14.36 4.56
N VAL A 57 -23.09 -15.06 3.79
CA VAL A 57 -21.89 -15.77 4.28
C VAL A 57 -20.85 -14.85 4.94
N LEU A 58 -20.91 -13.54 4.69
CA LEU A 58 -20.00 -12.53 5.24
C LEU A 58 -20.63 -11.62 6.31
N ILE A 59 -21.90 -11.82 6.69
CA ILE A 59 -22.59 -10.95 7.66
C ILE A 59 -21.80 -10.85 8.98
N ASP A 60 -21.35 -11.98 9.53
CA ASP A 60 -20.61 -12.02 10.79
C ASP A 60 -19.23 -11.36 10.71
N PHE A 61 -18.72 -11.11 9.51
CA PHE A 61 -17.43 -10.48 9.28
C PHE A 61 -17.53 -8.95 9.13
N GLN A 62 -18.73 -8.40 8.91
CA GLN A 62 -18.91 -6.95 8.72
C GLN A 62 -18.40 -6.17 9.94
N GLY A 63 -18.76 -6.63 11.15
CA GLY A 63 -18.28 -6.04 12.40
C GLY A 63 -16.77 -6.20 12.58
N ASP A 64 -16.18 -7.30 12.12
CA ASP A 64 -14.73 -7.51 12.19
C ASP A 64 -13.97 -6.53 11.30
N PHE A 65 -14.43 -6.33 10.06
CA PHE A 65 -13.84 -5.35 9.16
C PHE A 65 -14.02 -3.91 9.66
N ALA A 66 -15.18 -3.58 10.23
CA ALA A 66 -15.39 -2.28 10.85
C ALA A 66 -14.46 -2.01 12.04
N ARG A 67 -13.92 -3.06 12.70
CA ARG A 67 -12.97 -2.97 13.81
C ARG A 67 -11.53 -3.24 13.41
N LEU A 68 -11.24 -3.39 12.11
CA LEU A 68 -9.91 -3.79 11.66
C LEU A 68 -8.79 -2.86 12.17
N PRO A 69 -8.91 -1.51 12.18
CA PRO A 69 -7.88 -0.61 12.72
C PRO A 69 -7.54 -0.80 14.21
N TRP A 70 -8.38 -1.52 14.97
CA TRP A 70 -8.21 -1.76 16.40
C TRP A 70 -7.63 -3.15 16.70
N TYR A 71 -7.48 -4.01 15.69
CA TYR A 71 -7.11 -5.40 15.89
C TYR A 71 -5.62 -5.55 16.23
N GLY A 72 -5.34 -6.33 17.27
CA GLY A 72 -3.99 -6.78 17.56
C GLY A 72 -3.57 -7.94 16.64
N LYS A 73 -2.31 -8.38 16.78
CA LYS A 73 -1.78 -9.53 16.01
C LYS A 73 -2.62 -10.80 16.18
N ARG A 74 -3.13 -11.05 17.41
CA ARG A 74 -3.97 -12.22 17.72
C ARG A 74 -5.34 -12.14 17.04
N ASP A 75 -5.96 -10.97 17.05
CA ASP A 75 -7.27 -10.75 16.41
C ASP A 75 -7.18 -10.88 14.89
N LEU A 76 -6.16 -10.29 14.27
CA LEU A 76 -5.89 -10.45 12.84
C LEU A 76 -5.67 -11.93 12.47
N LYS A 77 -4.94 -12.68 13.30
CA LYS A 77 -4.73 -14.12 13.08
C LYS A 77 -6.04 -14.90 13.18
N ARG A 78 -6.85 -14.65 14.21
CA ARG A 78 -8.16 -15.30 14.38
C ARG A 78 -9.11 -15.00 13.22
N LEU A 79 -9.18 -13.73 12.79
CA LEU A 79 -9.99 -13.32 11.63
C LEU A 79 -9.50 -14.01 10.34
N ALA A 80 -8.18 -14.13 10.17
CA ALA A 80 -7.61 -14.80 9.01
C ALA A 80 -7.98 -16.28 8.92
N HIS A 81 -7.98 -17.01 10.05
CA HIS A 81 -8.44 -18.40 10.11
C HIS A 81 -9.94 -18.49 9.79
N ARG A 82 -10.78 -17.69 10.46
CA ARG A 82 -12.23 -17.70 10.21
C ARG A 82 -12.59 -17.39 8.75
N LEU A 83 -11.87 -16.47 8.10
CA LEU A 83 -12.08 -16.18 6.68
C LEU A 83 -11.65 -17.34 5.78
N ALA A 84 -10.52 -18.00 6.10
CA ALA A 84 -10.11 -19.20 5.37
C ALA A 84 -11.19 -20.27 5.46
N ASP A 85 -11.60 -20.64 6.68
CA ASP A 85 -12.61 -21.67 6.92
C ASP A 85 -13.95 -21.35 6.23
N CYS A 86 -14.39 -20.10 6.32
CA CYS A 86 -15.62 -19.62 5.69
C CYS A 86 -15.58 -19.75 4.16
N ILE A 87 -14.50 -19.28 3.52
CA ILE A 87 -14.38 -19.31 2.06
C ILE A 87 -14.18 -20.75 1.56
N THR A 88 -13.44 -21.58 2.30
CA THR A 88 -13.31 -23.01 2.00
C THR A 88 -14.65 -23.73 2.08
N ALA A 89 -15.44 -23.50 3.13
CA ALA A 89 -16.76 -24.10 3.27
C ALA A 89 -17.68 -23.69 2.12
N GLU A 90 -17.68 -22.41 1.75
CA GLU A 90 -18.50 -21.92 0.64
C GLU A 90 -18.07 -22.51 -0.71
N PHE A 91 -16.76 -22.68 -0.94
CA PHE A 91 -16.25 -23.38 -2.12
C PHE A 91 -16.74 -24.83 -2.15
N MET A 92 -16.57 -25.58 -1.07
CA MET A 92 -16.95 -27.01 -1.01
C MET A 92 -18.45 -27.22 -1.20
N ASN A 93 -19.28 -26.38 -0.59
CA ASN A 93 -20.74 -26.44 -0.74
C ASN A 93 -21.18 -26.22 -2.20
N TYR A 94 -20.60 -25.23 -2.87
CA TYR A 94 -20.91 -24.96 -4.27
C TYR A 94 -20.35 -26.04 -5.20
N TYR A 95 -19.12 -26.50 -4.95
CA TYR A 95 -18.51 -27.60 -5.69
C TYR A 95 -19.40 -28.83 -5.65
N GLN A 96 -19.79 -29.30 -4.46
CA GLN A 96 -20.65 -30.47 -4.31
C GLN A 96 -21.99 -30.28 -5.04
N SER A 97 -22.63 -29.11 -4.87
CA SER A 97 -23.89 -28.82 -5.57
C SER A 97 -23.76 -28.84 -7.09
N GLN A 98 -22.63 -28.42 -7.65
CA GLN A 98 -22.42 -28.47 -9.10
C GLN A 98 -22.09 -29.87 -9.60
N VAL A 99 -21.31 -30.65 -8.84
CA VAL A 99 -21.05 -32.06 -9.15
C VAL A 99 -22.36 -32.85 -9.17
N ASP A 100 -23.22 -32.68 -8.17
CA ASP A 100 -24.50 -33.38 -8.07
C ASP A 100 -25.45 -33.05 -9.24
N LYS A 101 -25.36 -31.83 -9.78
CA LYS A 101 -26.24 -31.36 -10.87
C LYS A 101 -25.72 -31.70 -12.27
N HIS A 102 -24.41 -31.63 -12.48
CA HIS A 102 -23.81 -31.64 -13.81
C HIS A 102 -22.86 -32.82 -14.05
N GLY A 103 -22.34 -33.46 -13.00
CA GLY A 103 -21.38 -34.56 -13.09
C GLY A 103 -19.97 -34.18 -13.59
N ASP A 104 -19.79 -32.97 -14.14
CA ASP A 104 -18.51 -32.45 -14.62
C ASP A 104 -17.70 -31.81 -13.48
N ILE A 105 -16.61 -32.47 -13.10
CA ILE A 105 -15.69 -32.03 -12.05
C ILE A 105 -14.98 -30.74 -12.43
N SER A 106 -14.52 -30.61 -13.68
CA SER A 106 -13.75 -29.44 -14.13
C SER A 106 -14.62 -28.19 -14.11
N PHE A 107 -15.84 -28.32 -14.64
CA PHE A 107 -16.85 -27.27 -14.54
C PHE A 107 -17.16 -26.92 -13.08
N ALA A 108 -17.41 -27.92 -12.23
CA ALA A 108 -17.75 -27.70 -10.83
C ALA A 108 -16.65 -26.96 -10.06
N VAL A 109 -15.38 -27.28 -10.30
CA VAL A 109 -14.22 -26.60 -9.69
C VAL A 109 -14.17 -25.13 -10.10
N ILE A 110 -14.24 -24.84 -11.40
CA ILE A 110 -14.15 -23.47 -11.93
C ILE A 110 -15.33 -22.64 -11.40
N TYR A 111 -16.53 -23.20 -11.41
CA TYR A 111 -17.74 -22.51 -10.96
C TYR A 111 -17.73 -22.24 -9.45
N ALA A 112 -17.31 -23.22 -8.63
CA ALA A 112 -17.15 -23.06 -7.19
C ALA A 112 -16.07 -22.02 -6.84
N TYR A 113 -14.96 -22.00 -7.58
CA TYR A 113 -13.95 -20.95 -7.46
C TYR A 113 -14.55 -19.58 -7.80
N GLY A 114 -15.36 -19.49 -8.85
CA GLY A 114 -16.10 -18.29 -9.23
C GLY A 114 -16.94 -17.72 -8.09
N ARG A 115 -17.66 -18.60 -7.38
CA ARG A 115 -18.40 -18.24 -6.16
C ARG A 115 -17.47 -17.69 -5.08
N ALA A 116 -16.39 -18.41 -4.76
CA ALA A 116 -15.43 -17.97 -3.75
C ALA A 116 -14.85 -16.59 -4.09
N GLY A 117 -14.39 -16.40 -5.33
CA GLY A 117 -13.86 -15.13 -5.82
C GLY A 117 -14.88 -13.97 -5.76
N TRP A 118 -16.14 -14.25 -6.07
CA TRP A 118 -17.24 -13.30 -5.92
C TRP A 118 -17.44 -12.90 -4.45
N VAL A 119 -17.45 -13.85 -3.51
CA VAL A 119 -17.54 -13.54 -2.07
C VAL A 119 -16.36 -12.67 -1.64
N VAL A 120 -15.12 -13.03 -2.02
CA VAL A 120 -13.91 -12.25 -1.70
C VAL A 120 -13.99 -10.81 -2.24
N SER A 121 -14.61 -10.60 -3.39
CA SER A 121 -14.79 -9.27 -4.00
C SER A 121 -15.54 -8.27 -3.10
N HIS A 122 -16.46 -8.76 -2.26
CA HIS A 122 -17.24 -7.93 -1.33
C HIS A 122 -16.42 -7.46 -0.12
N LEU A 123 -15.22 -8.02 0.09
CA LEU A 123 -14.28 -7.60 1.12
C LEU A 123 -13.30 -6.51 0.62
N ASN A 124 -13.64 -5.81 -0.47
CA ASN A 124 -12.79 -4.82 -1.14
C ASN A 124 -11.41 -5.39 -1.57
N MET A 125 -11.35 -6.68 -1.92
CA MET A 125 -10.15 -7.36 -2.39
C MET A 125 -10.49 -8.39 -3.48
N PHE A 126 -9.50 -8.84 -4.24
CA PHE A 126 -9.70 -9.85 -5.29
C PHE A 126 -9.00 -11.15 -4.93
N ALA A 127 -9.67 -12.27 -5.24
CA ALA A 127 -9.06 -13.59 -5.14
C ALA A 127 -7.89 -13.74 -6.14
N PRO A 128 -6.87 -14.55 -5.82
CA PRO A 128 -5.84 -14.94 -6.79
C PRO A 128 -6.50 -15.59 -8.00
N GLY A 129 -6.10 -15.26 -9.23
CA GLY A 129 -6.72 -15.81 -10.45
C GLY A 129 -8.04 -15.15 -10.87
N TRP A 130 -8.58 -14.18 -10.09
CA TRP A 130 -9.92 -13.62 -10.34
C TRP A 130 -10.07 -12.98 -11.71
N ARG A 131 -9.02 -12.31 -12.18
CA ARG A 131 -9.02 -11.67 -13.50
C ARG A 131 -9.18 -12.70 -14.63
N SER A 132 -8.36 -13.75 -14.61
CA SER A 132 -8.44 -14.84 -15.59
C SER A 132 -9.79 -15.55 -15.55
N TYR A 133 -10.41 -15.67 -14.37
CA TYR A 133 -11.79 -16.15 -14.27
C TYR A 133 -12.79 -15.24 -14.98
N CYS A 134 -12.73 -13.93 -14.74
CA CYS A 134 -13.60 -12.96 -15.43
C CYS A 134 -13.36 -12.91 -16.95
N GLU A 135 -12.14 -13.18 -17.40
CA GLU A 135 -11.76 -13.25 -18.81
C GLU A 135 -12.08 -14.63 -19.44
N MET A 136 -12.61 -15.60 -18.65
CA MET A 136 -12.91 -16.97 -19.07
C MET A 136 -11.68 -17.78 -19.53
N GLU A 137 -10.51 -17.45 -18.98
CA GLU A 137 -9.22 -18.07 -19.29
C GLU A 137 -8.72 -18.98 -18.14
N LEU A 138 -9.46 -19.09 -17.04
CA LEU A 138 -9.03 -19.85 -15.87
C LEU A 138 -9.28 -21.35 -16.06
N THR A 139 -8.21 -22.14 -16.01
CA THR A 139 -8.29 -23.61 -15.97
C THR A 139 -8.73 -24.12 -14.59
N ASP A 140 -9.24 -25.35 -14.52
CA ASP A 140 -9.54 -26.04 -13.27
C ASP A 140 -8.30 -26.18 -12.37
N ALA A 141 -7.16 -26.52 -12.95
CA ALA A 141 -5.89 -26.59 -12.22
C ALA A 141 -5.46 -25.23 -11.64
N ASP A 142 -5.65 -24.14 -12.38
CA ASP A 142 -5.41 -22.78 -11.88
C ASP A 142 -6.42 -22.34 -10.82
N ALA A 143 -7.67 -22.76 -10.96
CA ALA A 143 -8.71 -22.53 -9.97
C ALA A 143 -8.36 -23.22 -8.64
N LEU A 144 -7.90 -24.47 -8.66
CA LEU A 144 -7.44 -25.18 -7.47
C LEU A 144 -6.19 -24.53 -6.85
N ARG A 145 -5.20 -24.14 -7.67
CA ARG A 145 -4.01 -23.38 -7.18
C ARG A 145 -4.41 -22.07 -6.52
N SER A 146 -5.39 -21.39 -7.09
CA SER A 146 -5.92 -20.14 -6.57
C SER A 146 -6.72 -20.36 -5.28
N MET A 147 -7.50 -21.44 -5.21
CA MET A 147 -8.26 -21.83 -4.03
C MET A 147 -7.34 -22.21 -2.86
N ALA A 148 -6.24 -22.93 -3.10
CA ALA A 148 -5.24 -23.27 -2.08
C ALA A 148 -4.65 -22.01 -1.39
N ARG A 149 -4.63 -20.86 -2.07
CA ARG A 149 -4.25 -19.57 -1.45
C ARG A 149 -5.36 -19.01 -0.56
N LEU A 150 -6.62 -19.19 -0.94
CA LEU A 150 -7.80 -18.78 -0.16
C LEU A 150 -8.04 -19.69 1.06
N GLU A 151 -7.63 -20.95 0.98
CA GLU A 151 -7.64 -21.88 2.13
C GLU A 151 -6.54 -21.56 3.15
N SER A 152 -5.51 -20.81 2.73
CA SER A 152 -4.37 -20.50 3.59
C SER A 152 -4.69 -19.35 4.57
N PRO A 153 -4.67 -19.57 5.90
CA PRO A 153 -4.82 -18.48 6.86
C PRO A 153 -3.66 -17.46 6.78
N ALA A 154 -2.46 -17.92 6.40
CA ALA A 154 -1.32 -17.04 6.15
C ALA A 154 -1.57 -16.12 4.93
N TRP A 155 -2.31 -16.64 3.93
CA TRP A 155 -3.09 -15.92 2.91
C TRP A 155 -3.68 -14.61 3.43
N TRP A 156 -4.74 -14.84 4.19
CA TRP A 156 -5.61 -13.82 4.74
C TRP A 156 -4.88 -12.90 5.69
N LEU A 157 -4.03 -13.44 6.56
CA LEU A 157 -3.30 -12.64 7.54
C LEU A 157 -2.44 -11.57 6.87
N ARG A 158 -1.71 -11.91 5.80
CA ARG A 158 -0.93 -10.93 5.04
C ARG A 158 -1.81 -9.86 4.41
N ARG A 159 -3.00 -10.23 3.93
CA ARG A 159 -3.93 -9.30 3.27
C ARG A 159 -4.60 -8.37 4.26
N LEU A 160 -5.11 -8.91 5.37
CA LEU A 160 -5.72 -8.17 6.48
C LEU A 160 -4.72 -7.23 7.14
N LYS A 161 -3.50 -7.70 7.43
CA LYS A 161 -2.43 -6.85 7.98
C LYS A 161 -2.16 -5.65 7.08
N ARG A 162 -2.08 -5.85 5.76
CA ARG A 162 -1.89 -4.75 4.82
C ARG A 162 -3.02 -3.71 4.87
N ILE A 163 -4.28 -4.15 4.97
CA ILE A 163 -5.43 -3.24 5.06
C ILE A 163 -5.41 -2.52 6.41
N HIS A 164 -5.19 -3.24 7.51
CA HIS A 164 -5.02 -2.70 8.86
C HIS A 164 -3.95 -1.60 8.89
N ASP A 165 -2.74 -1.89 8.40
CA ASP A 165 -1.60 -0.96 8.43
C ASP A 165 -1.91 0.29 7.58
N GLN A 166 -2.44 0.11 6.36
CA GLN A 166 -2.81 1.21 5.46
C GLN A 166 -3.94 2.09 6.01
N TRP A 167 -4.94 1.48 6.65
CA TRP A 167 -6.05 2.22 7.23
C TRP A 167 -5.59 3.02 8.44
N ARG A 168 -4.81 2.41 9.35
CA ARG A 168 -4.24 3.11 10.51
C ARG A 168 -3.38 4.30 10.10
N GLU A 169 -2.51 4.13 9.11
CA GLU A 169 -1.69 5.24 8.63
C GLU A 169 -2.56 6.33 7.98
N HIS A 170 -3.53 5.95 7.14
CA HIS A 170 -4.42 6.93 6.51
C HIS A 170 -5.24 7.74 7.53
N LEU A 171 -5.63 7.11 8.65
CA LEU A 171 -6.27 7.80 9.77
C LEU A 171 -5.32 8.78 10.47
N MET A 172 -4.04 8.45 10.60
CA MET A 172 -3.02 9.34 11.16
C MET A 172 -2.75 10.55 10.24
N ILE A 173 -2.70 10.33 8.92
CA ILE A 173 -2.61 11.40 7.92
C ILE A 173 -3.83 12.33 8.04
N ALA A 174 -5.04 11.75 8.09
CA ALA A 174 -6.29 12.52 8.23
C ALA A 174 -6.35 13.33 9.52
N ALA A 175 -5.81 12.75 10.59
CA ALA A 175 -5.67 13.38 11.90
C ALA A 175 -4.58 14.46 11.96
N GLY A 176 -3.81 14.69 10.89
CA GLY A 176 -2.71 15.66 10.87
C GLY A 176 -1.49 15.26 11.70
N TYR A 177 -1.38 13.98 12.06
CA TYR A 177 -0.26 13.43 12.83
C TYR A 177 1.02 13.38 11.99
N VAL A 178 0.86 13.13 10.68
CA VAL A 178 1.97 13.13 9.72
C VAL A 178 2.10 14.52 9.12
N SER A 179 3.10 15.25 9.57
CA SER A 179 3.36 16.63 9.15
C SER A 179 4.79 17.04 9.49
N LYS A 180 5.26 18.13 8.88
CA LYS A 180 6.59 18.69 9.17
C LYS A 180 6.81 19.04 10.65
N LYS A 181 5.75 19.43 11.37
CA LYS A 181 5.83 19.88 12.76
C LYS A 181 5.74 18.75 13.79
N THR A 182 5.17 17.62 13.40
CA THR A 182 4.94 16.48 14.30
C THR A 182 5.87 15.34 13.90
N THR A 183 5.47 14.52 12.93
CA THR A 183 6.27 13.41 12.40
C THR A 183 6.29 13.49 10.87
N PRO A 184 7.43 13.84 10.24
CA PRO A 184 7.50 13.87 8.78
C PRO A 184 7.57 12.45 8.20
N TYR A 185 7.11 12.31 6.96
CA TYR A 185 7.19 11.12 6.10
C TYR A 185 6.32 9.91 6.51
N CYS A 186 6.20 9.60 7.79
CA CYS A 186 5.30 8.57 8.31
C CYS A 186 5.04 8.76 9.80
N SER A 187 4.00 8.11 10.31
CA SER A 187 3.65 8.15 11.73
C SER A 187 4.65 7.39 12.61
N ASP A 188 4.86 7.89 13.83
CA ASP A 188 5.67 7.22 14.85
C ASP A 188 5.27 5.75 15.12
N PRO A 189 3.96 5.40 15.24
CA PRO A 189 3.56 4.00 15.37
C PRO A 189 4.00 3.13 14.18
N ALA A 190 3.85 3.61 12.95
CA ALA A 190 4.28 2.87 11.76
C ALA A 190 5.80 2.62 11.78
N LEU A 191 6.59 3.64 12.13
CA LEU A 191 8.05 3.51 12.25
C LEU A 191 8.44 2.51 13.34
N LYS A 192 7.79 2.55 14.51
CA LYS A 192 8.04 1.62 15.62
C LYS A 192 7.70 0.18 15.24
N GLU A 193 6.56 -0.04 14.60
CA GLU A 193 6.16 -1.37 14.12
C GLU A 193 7.12 -1.90 13.06
N TRP A 194 7.58 -1.06 12.13
CA TRP A 194 8.58 -1.42 11.13
C TRP A 194 9.93 -1.78 11.77
N LYS A 195 10.42 -0.99 12.74
CA LYS A 195 11.65 -1.29 13.49
C LYS A 195 11.54 -2.61 14.26
N ALA A 196 10.42 -2.86 14.92
CA ALA A 196 10.18 -4.12 15.63
C ALA A 196 10.16 -5.32 14.66
N GLN A 197 9.54 -5.17 13.48
CA GLN A 197 9.57 -6.19 12.45
C GLN A 197 10.99 -6.45 11.93
N LYS A 198 11.80 -5.40 11.73
CA LYS A 198 13.20 -5.53 11.32
C LYS A 198 14.03 -6.29 12.36
N LYS A 199 13.86 -5.96 13.65
CA LYS A 199 14.51 -6.66 14.75
C LYS A 199 14.13 -8.15 14.78
N SER A 200 12.83 -8.46 14.75
CA SER A 200 12.35 -9.85 14.76
C SER A 200 12.82 -10.65 13.54
N ASN A 201 12.88 -10.03 12.37
CA ASN A 201 13.42 -10.69 11.17
C ASN A 201 14.93 -10.97 11.33
N LEU A 202 15.69 -10.03 11.91
CA LEU A 202 17.12 -10.23 12.15
C LEU A 202 17.38 -11.36 13.15
N GLU A 203 16.61 -11.41 14.25
CA GLU A 203 16.66 -12.49 15.24
C GLU A 203 16.38 -13.85 14.58
N TYR A 204 15.37 -13.92 13.71
CA TYR A 204 15.08 -15.12 12.93
C TYR A 204 16.25 -15.53 12.04
N LEU A 205 16.84 -14.59 11.29
CA LEU A 205 17.96 -14.88 10.39
C LEU A 205 19.23 -15.33 11.14
N ASN A 206 19.46 -14.78 12.34
CA ASN A 206 20.58 -15.18 13.20
C ASN A 206 20.39 -16.59 13.77
N ALA A 207 19.15 -17.00 14.02
CA ALA A 207 18.82 -18.30 14.59
C ALA A 207 18.72 -19.43 13.54
N MET A 208 18.96 -19.13 12.25
CA MET A 208 18.76 -20.07 11.16
C MET A 208 20.08 -20.34 10.42
N GLU A 209 20.24 -21.59 9.98
CA GLU A 209 21.32 -22.05 9.13
C GLU A 209 20.73 -22.62 7.83
N LEU A 210 21.54 -22.59 6.77
CA LEU A 210 21.28 -23.29 5.52
C LEU A 210 22.07 -24.59 5.55
N GLU A 211 21.42 -25.69 5.22
CA GLU A 211 22.04 -27.01 5.06
C GLU A 211 21.90 -27.42 3.59
N ASP A 212 23.02 -27.79 2.99
CA ASP A 212 23.07 -28.43 1.68
C ASP A 212 22.65 -29.90 1.83
N GLN A 213 21.61 -30.32 1.08
CA GLN A 213 21.01 -31.65 1.27
C GLN A 213 21.89 -32.80 0.77
N ASP A 214 22.80 -32.53 -0.16
CA ASP A 214 23.63 -33.57 -0.79
C ASP A 214 24.97 -33.73 -0.04
N THR A 215 25.55 -32.63 0.43
CA THR A 215 26.86 -32.58 1.09
C THR A 215 26.78 -32.49 2.62
N GLY A 216 25.65 -32.03 3.16
CA GLY A 216 25.47 -31.75 4.59
C GLY A 216 26.19 -30.49 5.08
N GLU A 217 26.77 -29.69 4.19
CA GLU A 217 27.46 -28.44 4.57
C GLU A 217 26.46 -27.44 5.17
N ARG A 218 26.83 -26.87 6.32
CA ARG A 218 26.01 -25.86 7.01
C ARG A 218 26.66 -24.49 6.92
N THR A 219 25.89 -23.50 6.49
CA THR A 219 26.31 -22.10 6.50
C THR A 219 25.27 -21.22 7.19
N SER A 220 25.73 -20.23 7.95
CA SER A 220 24.87 -19.23 8.58
C SER A 220 24.01 -18.49 7.56
N LEU A 221 22.67 -18.46 7.78
CA LEU A 221 21.74 -17.79 6.88
C LEU A 221 21.98 -16.28 6.84
N ILE A 222 22.26 -15.66 7.99
CA ILE A 222 22.52 -14.20 8.05
C ILE A 222 23.73 -13.81 7.21
N GLY A 223 24.79 -14.63 7.20
CA GLY A 223 25.99 -14.36 6.39
C GLY A 223 25.66 -14.25 4.90
N LYS A 224 24.83 -15.17 4.37
CA LYS A 224 24.38 -15.13 2.97
C LYS A 224 23.47 -13.92 2.70
N VAL A 225 22.56 -13.58 3.62
CA VAL A 225 21.68 -12.42 3.46
C VAL A 225 22.49 -11.11 3.40
N VAL A 226 23.44 -10.94 4.32
CA VAL A 226 24.28 -9.74 4.42
C VAL A 226 25.17 -9.55 3.19
N GLY A 227 25.67 -10.64 2.61
CA GLY A 227 26.46 -10.63 1.38
C GLY A 227 25.65 -10.42 0.09
N SER A 228 24.32 -10.42 0.15
CA SER A 228 23.43 -10.33 -1.01
C SER A 228 22.75 -8.96 -1.16
N VAL A 229 21.99 -8.79 -2.24
CA VAL A 229 21.12 -7.61 -2.50
C VAL A 229 20.01 -7.41 -1.48
N ALA A 230 19.78 -8.37 -0.57
CA ALA A 230 18.90 -8.19 0.57
C ALA A 230 19.45 -7.16 1.56
N ASN A 231 20.78 -6.95 1.60
CA ASN A 231 21.44 -5.89 2.34
C ASN A 231 21.24 -4.54 1.63
N PRO A 232 20.59 -3.54 2.28
CA PRO A 232 20.39 -2.22 1.68
C PRO A 232 21.67 -1.52 1.21
N ALA A 233 22.81 -1.76 1.85
CA ALA A 233 24.09 -1.19 1.46
C ALA A 233 24.59 -1.77 0.12
N VAL A 234 24.58 -3.10 -0.01
CA VAL A 234 24.95 -3.80 -1.25
C VAL A 234 24.02 -3.39 -2.39
N ARG A 235 22.69 -3.38 -2.13
CA ARG A 235 21.70 -2.94 -3.10
C ARG A 235 21.90 -1.50 -3.56
N ARG A 236 22.37 -0.61 -2.69
CA ARG A 236 22.72 0.77 -3.05
C ARG A 236 23.94 0.78 -3.97
N HIS A 237 24.98 0.00 -3.68
CA HIS A 237 26.16 -0.09 -4.56
C HIS A 237 25.79 -0.61 -5.95
N GLU A 238 24.93 -1.62 -6.05
CA GLU A 238 24.43 -2.10 -7.35
C GLU A 238 23.64 -1.04 -8.10
N LEU A 239 22.79 -0.28 -7.40
CA LEU A 239 22.05 0.84 -8.00
C LEU A 239 23.02 1.88 -8.56
N MET A 240 24.06 2.24 -7.81
CA MET A 240 25.08 3.20 -8.25
C MET A 240 25.86 2.68 -9.46
N ALA A 241 26.26 1.41 -9.46
CA ALA A 241 26.92 0.79 -10.61
C ALA A 241 26.02 0.81 -11.87
N ARG A 242 24.73 0.53 -11.70
CA ARG A 242 23.75 0.62 -12.81
C ARG A 242 23.56 2.06 -13.29
N MET A 243 23.47 3.04 -12.38
CA MET A 243 23.38 4.45 -12.74
C MET A 243 24.59 4.89 -13.56
N ARG A 244 25.80 4.49 -13.14
CA ARG A 244 27.02 4.78 -13.91
C ARG A 244 27.03 4.11 -15.28
N GLY A 245 26.59 2.86 -15.38
CA GLY A 245 26.47 2.18 -16.68
C GLY A 245 25.50 2.89 -17.63
N PHE A 246 24.39 3.40 -17.12
CA PHE A 246 23.42 4.18 -17.91
C PHE A 246 23.98 5.53 -18.37
N GLU A 247 24.75 6.20 -17.50
CA GLU A 247 25.46 7.43 -17.83
C GLU A 247 26.49 7.20 -18.95
N ASN A 248 27.34 6.17 -18.83
CA ASN A 248 28.31 5.82 -19.89
C ASN A 248 27.61 5.55 -21.24
N VAL A 249 26.51 4.79 -21.25
CA VAL A 249 25.73 4.53 -22.47
C VAL A 249 25.11 5.81 -23.03
N ALA A 250 24.69 6.74 -22.17
CA ALA A 250 24.18 8.04 -22.61
C ALA A 250 25.29 8.86 -23.27
N ASP A 251 26.48 8.91 -22.67
CA ASP A 251 27.64 9.60 -23.20
C ASP A 251 28.06 9.02 -24.57
N ASP A 252 28.15 7.69 -24.70
CA ASP A 252 28.49 6.99 -25.95
C ASP A 252 27.49 7.30 -27.09
N LEU A 253 26.23 7.54 -26.73
CA LEU A 253 25.16 7.88 -27.67
C LEU A 253 24.97 9.40 -27.88
N GLY A 254 25.81 10.24 -27.25
CA GLY A 254 25.69 11.70 -27.30
C GLY A 254 24.39 12.23 -26.67
N LEU A 255 23.80 11.49 -25.76
CA LEU A 255 22.58 11.87 -25.04
C LEU A 255 22.91 12.74 -23.83
N VAL A 256 21.92 13.49 -23.38
CA VAL A 256 22.05 14.41 -22.25
C VAL A 256 21.06 14.05 -21.16
N GLY A 257 21.52 14.13 -19.91
CA GLY A 257 20.71 13.90 -18.73
C GLY A 257 19.88 15.14 -18.38
N ASP A 258 18.60 14.94 -18.13
CA ASP A 258 17.67 15.98 -17.68
C ASP A 258 16.83 15.50 -16.49
N PHE A 259 16.57 16.41 -15.54
CA PHE A 259 15.96 16.09 -14.25
C PHE A 259 14.53 16.62 -14.16
N TYR A 260 13.59 15.72 -13.87
CA TYR A 260 12.16 16.01 -13.80
C TYR A 260 11.65 15.74 -12.39
N THR A 261 10.81 16.64 -11.89
CA THR A 261 10.06 16.41 -10.65
C THR A 261 8.57 16.39 -10.95
N LEU A 262 7.91 15.28 -10.60
CA LEU A 262 6.46 15.15 -10.72
C LEU A 262 5.83 15.12 -9.33
N THR A 263 5.10 16.19 -9.00
CA THR A 263 4.39 16.32 -7.72
C THR A 263 2.87 16.32 -7.93
N ALA A 264 2.14 15.99 -6.87
CA ALA A 264 0.69 15.98 -6.89
C ALA A 264 0.12 17.38 -6.61
N PRO A 265 -1.06 17.73 -7.14
CA PRO A 265 -1.72 18.99 -6.80
C PRO A 265 -2.08 19.08 -5.31
N SER A 266 -2.25 20.30 -4.80
CA SER A 266 -2.58 20.58 -3.39
C SER A 266 -3.72 19.72 -2.82
N LYS A 267 -4.74 19.36 -3.60
CA LYS A 267 -5.84 18.50 -3.14
C LYS A 267 -5.43 17.08 -2.68
N TYR A 268 -4.22 16.63 -3.01
CA TYR A 268 -3.67 15.35 -2.54
C TYR A 268 -2.87 15.47 -1.24
N HIS A 269 -2.51 16.69 -0.83
CA HIS A 269 -1.72 16.97 0.36
C HIS A 269 -2.60 17.20 1.57
N SER A 270 -2.39 16.44 2.64
CA SER A 270 -3.18 16.55 3.88
C SER A 270 -2.78 17.79 4.70
N MET A 271 -1.51 18.19 4.60
CA MET A 271 -0.88 19.25 5.38
C MET A 271 -0.01 20.16 4.51
N HIS A 272 -0.07 21.47 4.74
CA HIS A 272 0.86 22.42 4.15
C HIS A 272 2.27 22.28 4.75
N ASN A 273 3.29 22.74 4.03
CA ASN A 273 4.70 22.76 4.50
C ASN A 273 4.88 23.59 5.79
N THR A 274 3.94 24.51 6.09
CA THR A 274 3.89 25.26 7.36
C THR A 274 3.42 24.41 8.55
N GLY A 275 3.05 23.15 8.33
CA GLY A 275 2.45 22.25 9.32
C GLY A 275 0.98 22.56 9.62
N LYS A 276 0.35 23.50 8.90
CA LYS A 276 -1.10 23.73 8.99
C LYS A 276 -1.83 22.71 8.12
N ARG A 277 -3.00 22.30 8.60
CA ARG A 277 -3.92 21.44 7.84
C ARG A 277 -4.34 22.10 6.52
N ASN A 278 -4.41 21.32 5.45
CA ASN A 278 -4.83 21.80 4.12
C ASN A 278 -6.29 21.48 3.83
N ASP A 279 -7.18 22.47 3.88
CA ASP A 279 -8.62 22.26 3.71
C ASP A 279 -9.04 21.81 2.30
N LYS A 280 -8.15 21.92 1.30
CA LYS A 280 -8.38 21.39 -0.06
C LYS A 280 -8.17 19.88 -0.17
N TRP A 281 -7.65 19.23 0.88
CA TRP A 281 -7.34 17.80 0.85
C TRP A 281 -8.60 16.96 0.62
N ASN A 282 -8.55 16.10 -0.40
CA ASN A 282 -9.67 15.26 -0.80
C ASN A 282 -9.71 13.88 -0.11
N GLY A 283 -8.93 13.67 0.95
CA GLY A 283 -8.85 12.37 1.64
C GLY A 283 -8.06 11.30 0.89
N ALA A 284 -7.21 11.65 -0.07
CA ALA A 284 -6.40 10.69 -0.80
C ALA A 284 -5.27 10.12 0.08
N ASN A 285 -5.12 8.79 0.06
CA ASN A 285 -3.96 8.13 0.66
C ASN A 285 -2.75 8.09 -0.30
N PRO A 286 -1.53 7.80 0.19
CA PRO A 286 -0.33 7.77 -0.64
C PRO A 286 -0.44 6.85 -1.86
N ARG A 287 -1.17 5.72 -1.75
CA ARG A 287 -1.37 4.78 -2.87
C ARG A 287 -2.29 5.37 -3.95
N GLN A 288 -3.31 6.12 -3.57
CA GLN A 288 -4.19 6.83 -4.51
C GLN A 288 -3.41 7.96 -5.21
N THR A 289 -2.57 8.69 -4.48
CA THR A 289 -1.68 9.70 -5.08
C THR A 289 -0.67 9.04 -6.03
N GLN A 290 -0.08 7.91 -5.67
CA GLN A 290 0.83 7.17 -6.56
C GLN A 290 0.14 6.74 -7.87
N LYS A 291 -1.12 6.26 -7.79
CA LYS A 291 -1.91 5.94 -9.00
C LYS A 291 -2.16 7.17 -9.86
N TYR A 292 -2.40 8.33 -9.25
CA TYR A 292 -2.52 9.60 -9.94
C TYR A 292 -1.24 9.92 -10.72
N LEU A 293 -0.07 9.89 -10.06
CA LEU A 293 1.22 10.17 -10.69
C LEU A 293 1.53 9.19 -11.84
N CYS A 294 1.24 7.90 -11.65
CA CYS A 294 1.34 6.90 -12.71
C CYS A 294 0.50 7.23 -13.94
N ARG A 295 -0.74 7.71 -13.75
CA ARG A 295 -1.62 8.09 -14.85
C ARG A 295 -1.07 9.29 -15.62
N ILE A 296 -0.54 10.29 -14.92
CA ILE A 296 0.09 11.46 -15.54
C ILE A 296 1.30 11.01 -16.35
N TRP A 297 2.19 10.23 -15.74
CA TRP A 297 3.38 9.72 -16.42
C TRP A 297 3.04 8.89 -17.66
N ALA A 298 1.97 8.08 -17.61
CA ALA A 298 1.49 7.35 -18.78
C ALA A 298 1.08 8.30 -19.94
N ARG A 299 0.44 9.44 -19.64
CA ARG A 299 0.08 10.46 -20.63
C ARG A 299 1.30 11.16 -21.21
N VAL A 300 2.24 11.55 -20.36
CA VAL A 300 3.53 12.14 -20.78
C VAL A 300 4.25 11.20 -21.74
N ARG A 301 4.47 9.93 -21.35
CA ARG A 301 5.13 8.94 -22.21
C ARG A 301 4.41 8.72 -23.53
N ALA A 302 3.08 8.70 -23.52
CA ALA A 302 2.29 8.54 -24.74
C ALA A 302 2.46 9.76 -25.68
N ALA A 303 2.55 10.96 -25.13
CA ALA A 303 2.78 12.18 -25.90
C ALA A 303 4.21 12.27 -26.45
N TRP A 304 5.22 11.96 -25.62
CA TRP A 304 6.61 11.84 -26.08
C TRP A 304 6.74 10.83 -27.22
N LYS A 305 6.10 9.65 -27.11
CA LYS A 305 6.10 8.65 -28.19
C LYS A 305 5.53 9.20 -29.50
N ARG A 306 4.45 9.99 -29.45
CA ARG A 306 3.86 10.61 -30.65
C ARG A 306 4.75 11.71 -31.24
N ALA A 307 5.51 12.40 -30.39
CA ALA A 307 6.49 13.41 -30.81
C ALA A 307 7.83 12.80 -31.27
N GLY A 308 7.99 11.48 -31.25
CA GLY A 308 9.25 10.81 -31.61
C GLY A 308 10.34 10.88 -30.52
N ILE A 309 10.03 11.43 -29.35
CA ILE A 309 10.96 11.57 -28.23
C ILE A 309 11.14 10.21 -27.54
N ARG A 310 12.40 9.78 -27.43
CA ARG A 310 12.77 8.57 -26.69
C ARG A 310 13.67 8.95 -25.53
N ALA A 311 13.35 8.43 -24.35
CA ALA A 311 14.12 8.63 -23.15
C ALA A 311 14.23 7.34 -22.34
N PHE A 312 15.32 7.19 -21.60
CA PHE A 312 15.52 6.14 -20.60
C PHE A 312 16.16 6.72 -19.34
N GLY A 313 16.12 5.99 -18.23
CA GLY A 313 16.74 6.45 -16.99
C GLY A 313 16.06 5.90 -15.75
N PHE A 314 16.08 6.70 -14.68
CA PHE A 314 15.67 6.28 -13.34
C PHE A 314 14.50 7.11 -12.83
N ARG A 315 13.67 6.47 -11.99
CA ARG A 315 12.61 7.14 -11.25
C ARG A 315 12.70 6.73 -9.78
N VAL A 316 12.79 7.72 -8.91
CA VAL A 316 12.71 7.57 -7.45
C VAL A 316 11.38 8.14 -6.96
N VAL A 317 10.81 7.52 -5.93
CA VAL A 317 9.59 8.01 -5.25
C VAL A 317 9.99 8.38 -3.83
N GLU A 318 9.66 9.60 -3.43
CA GLU A 318 9.94 10.12 -2.09
C GLU A 318 8.64 10.64 -1.46
N PRO A 319 8.38 10.38 -0.17
CA PRO A 319 7.28 11.02 0.54
C PRO A 319 7.62 12.49 0.84
N HIS A 320 6.67 13.40 0.66
CA HIS A 320 6.74 14.73 1.25
C HIS A 320 6.58 14.66 2.79
N HIS A 321 6.67 15.83 3.45
CA HIS A 321 6.51 15.96 4.90
C HIS A 321 5.14 15.49 5.43
N ASP A 322 4.16 15.32 4.55
CA ASP A 322 2.81 14.85 4.83
C ASP A 322 2.50 13.45 4.23
N GLU A 323 3.56 12.69 3.89
CA GLU A 323 3.54 11.35 3.27
C GLU A 323 3.06 11.32 1.81
N THR A 324 2.66 12.46 1.24
CA THR A 324 2.25 12.52 -0.16
C THR A 324 3.45 12.18 -1.06
N PRO A 325 3.38 11.14 -1.90
CA PRO A 325 4.50 10.78 -2.76
C PRO A 325 4.71 11.82 -3.85
N HIS A 326 5.96 12.06 -4.21
CA HIS A 326 6.39 12.74 -5.42
C HIS A 326 7.51 11.96 -6.09
N TRP A 327 7.72 12.21 -7.38
CA TRP A 327 8.73 11.50 -8.15
C TRP A 327 9.86 12.43 -8.57
N HIS A 328 11.06 11.89 -8.52
CA HIS A 328 12.23 12.44 -9.19
C HIS A 328 12.62 11.49 -10.32
N LEU A 329 12.80 12.04 -11.53
CA LEU A 329 13.23 11.29 -12.69
C LEU A 329 14.53 11.88 -13.23
N LEU A 330 15.53 11.03 -13.41
CA LEU A 330 16.74 11.36 -14.17
C LEU A 330 16.62 10.62 -15.50
N LEU A 331 16.51 11.37 -16.60
CA LEU A 331 16.22 10.82 -17.92
C LEU A 331 17.27 11.28 -18.94
N PHE A 332 17.75 10.36 -19.76
CA PHE A 332 18.67 10.62 -20.85
C PHE A 332 17.89 10.62 -22.17
N MET A 333 18.08 11.67 -22.98
CA MET A 333 17.45 11.85 -24.28
C MET A 333 18.35 12.66 -25.21
N ARG A 334 17.97 12.79 -26.48
CA ARG A 334 18.75 13.55 -27.45
C ARG A 334 18.71 15.05 -27.11
N PRO A 335 19.81 15.80 -27.29
CA PRO A 335 19.85 17.22 -26.96
C PRO A 335 18.71 18.03 -27.61
N GLU A 336 18.40 17.75 -28.87
CA GLU A 336 17.34 18.42 -29.63
C GLU A 336 15.92 18.14 -29.10
N ASP A 337 15.73 17.06 -28.34
CA ASP A 337 14.41 16.67 -27.83
C ASP A 337 14.08 17.32 -26.46
N ILE A 338 15.07 17.90 -25.75
CA ILE A 338 14.91 18.37 -24.36
C ILE A 338 13.75 19.36 -24.21
N ASP A 339 13.75 20.43 -24.99
CA ASP A 339 12.82 21.53 -24.76
C ASP A 339 11.38 21.09 -25.04
N GLN A 340 11.17 20.33 -26.12
CA GLN A 340 9.88 19.74 -26.43
C GLN A 340 9.46 18.71 -25.35
N ALA A 341 10.40 17.91 -24.83
CA ALA A 341 10.11 16.94 -23.76
C ALA A 341 9.64 17.64 -22.48
N ARG A 342 10.31 18.74 -22.09
CA ARG A 342 9.96 19.59 -20.95
C ARG A 342 8.60 20.27 -21.12
N ASP A 343 8.30 20.78 -22.31
CA ASP A 343 7.02 21.41 -22.61
C ASP A 343 5.87 20.41 -22.50
N ILE A 344 6.02 19.24 -23.12
CA ILE A 344 5.03 18.15 -23.02
C ILE A 344 4.88 17.70 -21.56
N PHE A 345 5.98 17.53 -20.83
CA PHE A 345 5.94 17.17 -19.42
C PHE A 345 5.16 18.22 -18.61
N CYS A 346 5.50 19.50 -18.77
CA CYS A 346 4.84 20.61 -18.10
C CYS A 346 3.34 20.69 -18.43
N LEU A 347 2.95 20.46 -19.69
CA LEU A 347 1.55 20.46 -20.11
C LEU A 347 0.71 19.46 -19.31
N TYR A 348 1.26 18.27 -19.02
CA TYR A 348 0.56 17.25 -18.26
C TYR A 348 0.80 17.32 -16.75
N ALA A 349 1.86 17.98 -16.28
CA ALA A 349 2.29 18.00 -14.88
C ALA A 349 1.94 19.30 -14.13
N ARG A 350 1.57 20.38 -14.82
CA ARG A 350 1.13 21.64 -14.19
C ARG A 350 -0.35 21.53 -13.78
N TRP A 351 -0.67 21.95 -12.55
CA TRP A 351 -2.02 21.98 -11.98
C TRP A 351 -2.26 23.22 -11.14
#